data_AF-A0AAU3G828-F1
#
_entry.id   AF-A0AAU3G828-F1
#
_cell.length_a   1.000
_cell.length_b   1.000
_cell.length_c   1.000
_cell.angle_alpha   90.00
_cell.angle_beta   90.00
_cell.angle_gamma   90.00
#
_symmetry.space_group_name_H-M   'P 1'
#
loop_
_entity.id
_entity.type
_entity.pdbx_description
1 polymer ?
#
loop_
_entity_poly.entity_id
_entity_poly.type
_entity_poly.pdbx_seq_one_letter_code
_entity_poly.pdbx_strand_id
1 'polypeptide(L)'
;MRRVGVGALVLVLGTACGGGLTIEETTGILREDAAVLSRIQLDHKATALTDDRSGCGAGTRRSVFTMTGDLPPGADPAQASAALASTLATEFHTMGYQEAEGPHAQFGVNISVLEKQSLGIVFTVAMRNRPPNIDISGKTGCLPE
;
A
#
# COMPACT_ATOMS: atom_id res chain seq x y z
N MET A 1 20.70 56.15 -31.32
CA MET A 1 21.59 56.45 -30.18
C MET A 1 21.15 55.60 -28.98
N ARG A 2 22.14 55.05 -28.26
CA ARG A 2 22.12 54.46 -26.90
C ARG A 2 21.39 53.14 -26.62
N ARG A 3 22.23 52.20 -26.15
CA ARG A 3 21.99 50.93 -25.44
C ARG A 3 21.35 51.15 -24.06
N VAL A 4 21.00 50.01 -23.43
CA VAL A 4 20.88 49.67 -21.99
C VAL A 4 19.44 49.23 -21.67
N GLY A 5 19.15 48.07 -21.08
CA GLY A 5 20.01 47.04 -20.51
C GLY A 5 19.14 45.91 -19.94
N VAL A 6 19.71 44.72 -20.01
CA VAL A 6 19.42 43.46 -19.31
C VAL A 6 18.54 43.61 -18.06
N GLY A 7 17.30 43.12 -18.14
CA GLY A 7 16.54 42.67 -16.97
C GLY A 7 16.63 41.16 -16.92
N ALA A 8 17.64 40.64 -16.21
CA ALA A 8 17.76 39.23 -15.91
C ALA A 8 16.55 38.82 -15.07
N LEU A 9 15.60 38.12 -15.68
CA LEU A 9 14.60 37.39 -14.92
C LEU A 9 15.35 36.24 -14.25
N VAL A 10 15.61 36.40 -12.96
CA VAL A 10 16.12 35.35 -12.09
C VAL A 10 15.12 34.21 -12.15
N LEU A 11 15.42 33.17 -12.94
CA LEU A 11 14.82 31.87 -12.76
C LEU A 11 15.24 31.43 -11.36
N VAL A 12 14.33 31.60 -10.41
CA VAL A 12 14.37 30.90 -9.13
C VAL A 12 14.25 29.43 -9.50
N LEU A 13 15.40 28.79 -9.73
CA LEU A 13 15.57 27.35 -9.55
C LEU A 13 15.26 27.11 -8.08
N GLY A 14 13.96 26.96 -7.79
CA GLY A 14 13.51 26.32 -6.58
C GLY A 14 14.11 24.93 -6.63
N THR A 15 15.22 24.77 -5.93
CA THR A 15 15.70 23.49 -5.48
C THR A 15 14.60 22.93 -4.60
N ALA A 16 13.64 22.27 -5.24
CA ALA A 16 12.86 21.25 -4.59
C ALA A 16 13.91 20.37 -3.91
N CYS A 17 13.86 20.27 -2.58
CA CYS A 17 14.45 19.17 -1.87
C CYS A 17 13.90 17.89 -2.50
N GLY A 18 14.59 17.39 -3.52
CA GLY A 18 14.29 16.15 -4.24
C GLY A 18 14.72 14.95 -3.42
N GLY A 19 14.46 14.97 -2.11
CA GLY A 19 14.48 13.77 -1.29
C GLY A 19 13.21 13.00 -1.57
N GLY A 20 13.11 12.43 -2.77
CA GLY A 20 12.10 11.42 -3.04
C GLY A 20 12.29 10.27 -2.05
N LEU A 21 11.18 9.69 -1.58
CA LEU A 21 11.23 8.52 -0.71
C LEU A 21 12.08 7.42 -1.35
N THR A 22 13.02 6.88 -0.58
CA THR A 22 13.81 5.73 -1.01
C THR A 22 13.00 4.45 -0.94
N ILE A 23 13.41 3.43 -1.70
CA ILE A 23 12.82 2.11 -1.54
C ILE A 23 13.00 1.59 -0.12
N GLU A 24 14.14 1.86 0.52
CA GLU A 24 14.47 1.35 1.85
C GLU A 24 13.53 1.89 2.93
N GLU A 25 13.27 3.20 2.93
CA GLU A 25 12.31 3.84 3.85
C GLU A 25 10.90 3.30 3.65
N THR A 26 10.44 3.26 2.40
CA THR A 26 9.08 2.81 2.07
C THR A 26 8.88 1.32 2.37
N THR A 27 9.93 0.51 2.16
CA THR A 27 9.94 -0.92 2.53
C THR A 27 9.97 -1.13 4.03
N GLY A 28 10.67 -0.27 4.77
CA GLY A 28 10.64 -0.25 6.23
C GLY A 28 9.22 -0.07 6.76
N ILE A 29 8.51 0.93 6.23
CA ILE A 29 7.12 1.22 6.61
C ILE A 29 6.18 0.09 6.17
N LEU A 30 6.33 -0.43 4.94
CA LEU A 30 5.55 -1.59 4.49
C LEU A 30 5.75 -2.81 5.40
N ARG A 31 6.98 -3.04 5.90
CA ARG A 31 7.30 -4.13 6.82
C ARG A 31 6.65 -3.94 8.19
N GLU A 32 6.65 -2.71 8.70
CA GLU A 32 5.97 -2.37 9.96
C GLU A 32 4.45 -2.56 9.84
N ASP A 33 3.85 -2.02 8.79
CA ASP A 33 2.43 -2.17 8.49
C ASP A 33 2.05 -3.66 8.31
N ALA A 34 2.89 -4.42 7.59
CA ALA A 34 2.74 -5.87 7.42
C ALA A 34 2.83 -6.65 8.74
N ALA A 35 3.68 -6.21 9.67
CA ALA A 35 3.82 -6.84 10.99
C ALA A 35 2.58 -6.64 11.85
N VAL A 36 1.88 -5.50 11.72
CA VAL A 36 0.58 -5.25 12.34
C VAL A 36 -0.47 -6.20 11.75
N LEU A 37 -0.60 -6.23 10.43
CA LEU A 37 -1.60 -7.07 9.74
C LEU A 37 -1.39 -8.56 10.00
N SER A 38 -0.13 -9.02 10.12
CA SER A 38 0.20 -10.42 10.39
C SER A 38 -0.32 -10.92 11.76
N ARG A 39 -0.72 -10.02 12.67
CA ARG A 39 -1.32 -10.37 13.97
C ARG A 39 -2.79 -10.76 13.87
N ILE A 40 -3.46 -10.42 12.76
CA ILE A 40 -4.85 -10.78 12.52
C ILE A 40 -4.99 -12.29 12.49
N GLN A 41 -5.98 -12.82 13.21
CA GLN A 41 -6.21 -14.25 13.28
C GLN A 41 -6.89 -14.74 12.00
N LEU A 42 -6.21 -15.66 11.32
CA LEU A 42 -6.68 -16.41 10.18
C LEU A 42 -6.16 -17.83 10.33
N ASP A 43 -6.97 -18.80 9.92
CA ASP A 43 -6.55 -20.18 9.78
C ASP A 43 -5.66 -20.33 8.54
N HIS A 44 -4.75 -21.30 8.59
CA HIS A 44 -3.82 -21.60 7.49
C HIS A 44 -3.06 -20.37 6.95
N LYS A 45 -2.79 -19.40 7.83
CA LYS A 45 -2.21 -18.12 7.47
C LYS A 45 -0.79 -18.27 6.94
N ALA A 46 -0.53 -17.68 5.78
CA ALA A 46 0.79 -17.56 5.19
C ALA A 46 1.09 -16.10 4.88
N THR A 47 2.30 -15.64 5.20
CA THR A 47 2.77 -14.29 4.92
C THR A 47 4.11 -14.32 4.17
N ALA A 48 4.32 -13.35 3.29
CA ALA A 48 5.59 -13.15 2.60
C ALA A 48 5.84 -11.65 2.36
N LEU A 49 7.11 -11.26 2.40
CA LEU A 49 7.58 -9.95 1.98
C LEU A 49 8.74 -10.17 1.01
N THR A 50 8.58 -9.73 -0.22
CA THR A 50 9.53 -9.95 -1.31
C THR A 50 9.78 -8.67 -2.08
N ASP A 51 10.94 -8.56 -2.72
CA ASP A 51 11.20 -7.50 -3.69
C ASP A 51 10.93 -7.99 -5.10
N ASP A 52 10.38 -7.11 -5.92
CA ASP A 52 10.04 -7.36 -7.31
C ASP A 52 10.51 -6.20 -8.20
N ARG A 53 10.99 -6.54 -9.39
CA ARG A 53 11.38 -5.58 -10.44
C ARG A 53 10.43 -5.59 -11.64
N SER A 54 9.46 -6.50 -11.66
CA SER A 54 8.54 -6.68 -12.77
C SER A 54 7.69 -5.42 -12.99
N GLY A 55 7.77 -4.86 -14.20
CA GLY A 55 7.09 -3.62 -14.57
C GLY A 55 7.72 -2.33 -14.01
N CYS A 56 8.86 -2.43 -13.32
CA CYS A 56 9.64 -1.27 -12.89
C CYS A 56 10.69 -0.86 -13.94
N GLY A 57 11.05 0.43 -13.95
CA GLY A 57 12.13 0.94 -14.78
C GLY A 57 13.50 0.46 -14.31
N ALA A 58 14.53 0.60 -15.16
CA ALA A 58 15.91 0.24 -14.79
C ALA A 58 16.37 1.02 -13.54
N GLY A 59 17.03 0.32 -12.60
CA GLY A 59 17.51 0.90 -11.33
C GLY A 59 16.41 1.20 -10.31
N THR A 60 15.19 0.67 -10.53
CA THR A 60 14.09 0.77 -9.58
C THR A 60 13.52 -0.59 -9.25
N ARG A 61 12.98 -0.74 -8.04
CA ARG A 61 12.27 -1.95 -7.59
C ARG A 61 11.06 -1.56 -6.75
N ARG A 62 10.21 -2.53 -6.43
CA ARG A 62 9.14 -2.40 -5.45
C ARG A 62 9.24 -3.53 -4.43
N SER A 63 8.75 -3.28 -3.23
CA SER A 63 8.52 -4.34 -2.25
C SER A 63 7.04 -4.71 -2.25
N VAL A 64 6.79 -6.01 -2.09
CA VAL A 64 5.47 -6.62 -2.14
C VAL A 64 5.31 -7.49 -0.90
N PHE A 65 4.27 -7.18 -0.13
CA PHE A 65 3.78 -8.00 0.95
C PHE A 65 2.57 -8.80 0.49
N THR A 66 2.49 -10.05 0.91
CA THR A 66 1.29 -10.88 0.78
C THR A 66 0.97 -11.55 2.09
N MET A 67 -0.33 -11.62 2.40
CA MET A 67 -0.88 -12.42 3.48
C MET A 67 -2.12 -13.13 2.96
N THR A 68 -2.17 -14.44 3.12
CA THR A 68 -3.33 -15.26 2.79
C THR A 68 -3.74 -16.07 4.00
N GLY A 69 -5.00 -16.47 4.05
CA GLY A 69 -5.50 -17.35 5.09
C GLY A 69 -7.01 -17.56 4.94
N ASP A 70 -7.56 -18.26 5.92
CA ASP A 70 -8.98 -18.58 5.99
C ASP A 70 -9.63 -17.97 7.22
N LEU A 71 -10.89 -17.54 7.10
CA LEU A 71 -11.73 -17.25 8.25
C LEU A 71 -11.81 -18.48 9.18
N PRO A 72 -11.76 -18.29 10.51
CA PRO A 72 -11.84 -19.40 11.47
C PRO A 72 -13.12 -20.25 11.28
N PRO A 73 -13.03 -21.59 11.43
CA PRO A 73 -14.16 -22.49 11.27
C PRO A 73 -15.21 -22.28 12.37
N GLY A 74 -16.47 -22.55 12.03
CA GLY A 74 -17.59 -22.55 12.98
C GLY A 74 -18.23 -21.18 13.22
N ALA A 75 -17.70 -20.10 12.65
CA ALA A 75 -18.37 -18.81 12.60
C ALA A 75 -19.34 -18.74 11.41
N ASP A 76 -20.45 -18.00 11.55
CA ASP A 76 -21.26 -17.60 10.41
C ASP A 76 -20.36 -16.82 9.42
N PRO A 77 -20.21 -17.25 8.16
CA PRO A 77 -19.26 -16.64 7.24
C PRO A 77 -19.47 -15.15 7.02
N ALA A 78 -20.73 -14.69 6.99
CA ALA A 78 -21.06 -13.28 6.78
C ALA A 78 -20.70 -12.43 8.01
N GLN A 79 -20.97 -12.93 9.22
CA GLN A 79 -20.55 -12.26 10.45
C GLN A 79 -19.03 -12.23 10.61
N ALA A 80 -18.35 -13.34 10.31
CA ALA A 80 -16.89 -13.43 10.38
C ALA A 80 -16.22 -12.49 9.38
N SER A 81 -16.71 -12.44 8.13
CA SER A 81 -16.19 -11.50 7.12
C SER A 81 -16.43 -10.05 7.52
N ALA A 82 -17.59 -9.72 8.10
CA ALA A 82 -17.89 -8.36 8.54
C ALA A 82 -17.00 -7.93 9.72
N ALA A 83 -16.76 -8.83 10.68
CA ALA A 83 -15.88 -8.55 11.82
C ALA A 83 -14.42 -8.39 11.39
N LEU A 84 -13.93 -9.25 10.48
CA LEU A 84 -12.61 -9.11 9.88
C LEU A 84 -12.51 -7.79 9.12
N ALA A 85 -13.53 -7.45 8.34
CA ALA A 85 -13.54 -6.20 7.60
C ALA A 85 -13.46 -5.00 8.54
N SER A 86 -14.27 -4.94 9.59
CA SER A 86 -14.21 -3.86 10.58
C SER A 86 -12.83 -3.74 11.25
N THR A 87 -12.18 -4.87 11.54
CA THR A 87 -10.85 -4.92 12.14
C THR A 87 -9.81 -4.35 11.18
N LEU A 88 -9.78 -4.85 9.94
CA LEU A 88 -8.85 -4.37 8.92
C LEU A 88 -9.06 -2.89 8.61
N ALA A 89 -10.30 -2.42 8.48
CA ALA A 89 -10.61 -1.00 8.26
C ALA A 89 -9.98 -0.13 9.34
N THR A 90 -10.10 -0.56 10.61
CA THR A 90 -9.55 0.14 11.76
C THR A 90 -8.02 0.18 11.69
N GLU A 91 -7.37 -0.97 11.49
CA GLU A 91 -5.90 -1.04 11.38
C GLU A 91 -5.37 -0.19 10.24
N PHE A 92 -5.97 -0.28 9.05
CA PHE A 92 -5.58 0.52 7.90
C PHE A 92 -5.76 2.02 8.14
N HIS A 93 -6.87 2.44 8.75
CA HIS A 93 -7.10 3.83 9.09
C HIS A 93 -6.09 4.34 10.13
N THR A 94 -5.80 3.55 11.17
CA THR A 94 -4.77 3.88 12.18
C THR A 94 -3.38 3.98 11.56
N MET A 95 -3.06 3.12 10.60
CA MET A 95 -1.81 3.20 9.84
C MET A 95 -1.79 4.40 8.86
N GLY A 96 -2.91 5.08 8.62
CA GLY A 96 -3.00 6.25 7.74
C GLY A 96 -3.34 5.95 6.28
N TYR A 97 -3.89 4.76 5.99
CA TYR A 97 -4.42 4.42 4.67
C TYR A 97 -5.84 4.97 4.51
N GLN A 98 -6.16 5.34 3.28
CA GLN A 98 -7.48 5.79 2.86
C GLN A 98 -7.98 4.93 1.72
N GLU A 99 -9.30 4.83 1.56
CA GLU A 99 -9.90 4.20 0.38
C GLU A 99 -9.44 4.93 -0.87
N ALA A 100 -8.96 4.18 -1.87
CA ALA A 100 -8.58 4.76 -3.14
C ALA A 100 -9.80 5.36 -3.89
N GLU A 101 -9.60 5.97 -5.05
CA GLU A 101 -10.74 6.33 -5.91
C GLU A 101 -11.15 5.13 -6.78
N GLY A 102 -12.46 4.85 -6.86
CA GLY A 102 -13.03 3.88 -7.81
C GLY A 102 -13.90 2.77 -7.20
N PRO A 103 -14.45 1.86 -8.03
CA PRO A 103 -15.47 0.89 -7.62
C PRO A 103 -14.96 -0.20 -6.67
N HIS A 104 -13.63 -0.38 -6.58
CA HIS A 104 -12.97 -1.37 -5.72
C HIS A 104 -12.34 -0.75 -4.49
N ALA A 105 -12.55 0.53 -4.22
CA ALA A 105 -11.93 1.19 -3.09
C ALA A 105 -12.70 1.07 -1.79
N GLN A 106 -13.92 0.53 -1.83
CA GLN A 106 -14.79 0.45 -0.66
C GLN A 106 -14.34 -0.68 0.27
N PHE A 107 -14.11 -0.34 1.53
CA PHE A 107 -13.70 -1.30 2.54
C PHE A 107 -14.86 -2.24 2.91
N GLY A 108 -14.58 -3.54 2.97
CA GLY A 108 -15.59 -4.56 3.32
C GLY A 108 -16.40 -5.09 2.14
N VAL A 109 -16.08 -4.70 0.90
CA VAL A 109 -16.53 -5.40 -0.32
C VAL A 109 -15.57 -6.54 -0.68
N ASN A 110 -15.90 -7.36 -1.68
CA ASN A 110 -15.06 -8.50 -2.09
C ASN A 110 -13.62 -8.11 -2.44
N ILE A 111 -13.38 -6.87 -2.87
CA ILE A 111 -12.04 -6.32 -3.14
C ILE A 111 -12.01 -4.86 -2.66
N SER A 112 -11.15 -4.55 -1.71
CA SER A 112 -10.94 -3.21 -1.18
C SER A 112 -9.52 -2.73 -1.49
N VAL A 113 -9.38 -1.56 -2.09
CA VAL A 113 -8.09 -0.93 -2.42
C VAL A 113 -7.89 0.29 -1.56
N LEU A 114 -6.76 0.29 -0.84
CA LEU A 114 -6.40 1.30 0.14
C LEU A 114 -5.04 1.88 -0.22
N GLU A 115 -4.87 3.19 -0.06
CA GLU A 115 -3.65 3.89 -0.39
C GLU A 115 -3.19 4.81 0.73
N LYS A 116 -1.86 4.86 0.91
CA LYS A 116 -1.17 5.85 1.70
C LYS A 116 -0.43 6.75 0.73
N GLN A 117 -1.14 7.75 0.19
CA GLN A 117 -0.67 8.59 -0.92
C GLN A 117 0.69 9.24 -0.64
N SER A 118 0.94 9.65 0.61
CA SER A 118 2.21 10.26 1.01
C SER A 118 3.42 9.35 0.79
N LEU A 119 3.23 8.02 0.76
CA LEU A 119 4.29 7.02 0.59
C LEU A 119 4.18 6.21 -0.70
N GLY A 120 3.11 6.38 -1.48
CA GLY A 120 2.84 5.55 -2.65
C GLY A 120 2.71 4.06 -2.34
N ILE A 121 2.25 3.71 -1.13
CA ILE A 121 1.96 2.33 -0.74
C ILE A 121 0.48 2.05 -1.00
N VAL A 122 0.20 0.94 -1.66
CA VAL A 122 -1.15 0.48 -1.98
C VAL A 122 -1.36 -0.89 -1.38
N PHE A 123 -2.45 -1.06 -0.64
CA PHE A 123 -2.97 -2.33 -0.18
C PHE A 123 -4.21 -2.72 -0.96
N THR A 124 -4.36 -4.03 -1.18
CA THR A 124 -5.55 -4.65 -1.74
C THR A 124 -5.95 -5.80 -0.85
N VAL A 125 -7.18 -5.76 -0.35
CA VAL A 125 -7.80 -6.82 0.44
C VAL A 125 -8.83 -7.49 -0.44
N ALA A 126 -8.76 -8.81 -0.61
CA ALA A 126 -9.74 -9.58 -1.33
C ALA A 126 -10.33 -10.69 -0.45
N MET A 127 -11.65 -10.79 -0.46
CA MET A 127 -12.43 -11.85 0.18
C MET A 127 -13.05 -12.73 -0.91
N ARG A 128 -12.91 -14.05 -0.78
CA ARG A 128 -13.27 -15.04 -1.81
C ARG A 128 -14.09 -16.18 -1.22
N ASN A 129 -14.97 -16.76 -2.01
CA ASN A 129 -15.76 -17.94 -1.59
C ASN A 129 -15.00 -19.28 -1.74
N ARG A 130 -13.67 -19.27 -1.71
CA ARG A 130 -12.82 -20.47 -1.79
C ARG A 130 -11.53 -20.27 -0.99
N PRO A 131 -11.00 -21.31 -0.33
CA PRO A 131 -9.69 -21.23 0.33
C PRO A 131 -8.52 -20.95 -0.65
N PRO A 132 -7.53 -20.14 -0.26
CA PRO A 132 -7.57 -19.24 0.89
C PRO A 132 -8.63 -18.14 0.66
N ASN A 133 -9.55 -17.99 1.61
CA ASN A 133 -10.69 -17.09 1.46
C ASN A 133 -10.37 -15.62 1.75
N ILE A 134 -9.24 -15.32 2.40
CA ILE A 134 -8.68 -13.98 2.58
C ILE A 134 -7.35 -13.85 1.84
N ASP A 135 -7.16 -12.72 1.16
CA ASP A 135 -5.94 -12.35 0.46
C ASP A 135 -5.68 -10.85 0.69
N ILE A 136 -4.53 -10.51 1.25
CA ILE A 136 -4.12 -9.13 1.50
C ILE A 136 -2.76 -8.94 0.84
N SER A 137 -2.69 -8.02 -0.12
CA SER A 137 -1.46 -7.67 -0.80
C SER A 137 -1.15 -6.20 -0.62
N GLY A 138 0.04 -5.89 -0.10
CA GLY A 138 0.58 -4.54 -0.02
C GLY A 138 1.73 -4.38 -0.99
N LYS A 139 1.86 -3.23 -1.64
CA LYS A 139 3.00 -2.94 -2.52
C LYS A 139 3.42 -1.48 -2.45
N THR A 140 4.72 -1.24 -2.57
CA THR A 140 5.24 0.10 -2.83
C THR A 140 5.11 0.45 -4.31
N GLY A 141 5.27 1.73 -4.64
CA GLY A 141 5.63 2.14 -6.00
C GLY A 141 6.99 1.58 -6.43
N CYS A 142 7.31 1.71 -7.72
CA CYS A 142 8.66 1.48 -8.21
C CYS A 142 9.54 2.66 -7.78
N LEU A 143 10.48 2.40 -6.87
CA LEU A 143 11.33 3.40 -6.26
C LEU A 143 12.80 3.13 -6.58
N PRO A 144 13.66 4.17 -6.60
CA PRO A 144 15.10 4.01 -6.81
C PRO A 144 15.71 3.09 -5.75
N GLU A 145 16.64 2.24 -6.19
CA GLU A 145 17.49 1.43 -5.32
C GLU A 145 18.54 2.25 -4.57
#